data_AF-A0A4V3A752-F1
#
_entry.id   AF-A0A4V3A752-F1
#
_cell.length_a   1.000
_cell.length_b   1.000
_cell.length_c   1.000
_cell.angle_alpha   90.00
_cell.angle_beta   90.00
_cell.angle_gamma   90.00
#
_symmetry.space_group_name_H-M   'P 1'
#
loop_
_entity.id
_entity.type
_entity.pdbx_description
1 polymer ?
#
loop_
_entity_poly.entity_id
_entity_poly.type
_entity_poly.pdbx_seq_one_letter_code
_entity_poly.pdbx_strand_id
1 'polypeptide(L)'
;MATREELYTKFGIAAEAGQLFETELGTLLLCPRGLEYGWHLLPNGEKARAVLDEIDRSTLRRLANSFKGAIRIDDDLADRFSFAQRARNRLNYGFYEKHNFKIQTDEGRQAMIADLEAIQEGLFQTWQFASAMTSQISEIILHDAVLSP
;
A
#
# COMPACT_ATOMS: atom_id res chain seq x y z
N MET A 1 28.82 11.90 -9.02
CA MET A 1 28.19 11.38 -10.24
C MET A 1 27.28 10.25 -9.81
N ALA A 2 25.99 10.27 -10.18
CA ALA A 2 25.10 9.16 -9.87
C ALA A 2 25.56 7.91 -10.61
N THR A 3 25.73 6.79 -9.93
CA THR A 3 26.10 5.50 -10.51
C THR A 3 24.88 4.64 -10.78
N ARG A 4 25.03 3.57 -11.57
CA ARG A 4 23.96 2.57 -11.76
C ARG A 4 23.67 1.81 -10.47
N GLU A 5 24.69 1.58 -9.65
CA GLU A 5 24.55 0.92 -8.36
C GLU A 5 23.69 1.75 -7.41
N GLU A 6 23.97 3.04 -7.27
CA GLU A 6 23.14 3.97 -6.47
C GLU A 6 21.69 3.99 -6.96
N LEU A 7 21.47 4.00 -8.28
CA LEU A 7 20.14 3.92 -8.87
C LEU A 7 19.41 2.62 -8.50
N TYR A 8 20.07 1.46 -8.64
CA TYR A 8 19.46 0.17 -8.32
C TYR A 8 19.21 0.01 -6.81
N THR A 9 20.13 0.48 -5.97
CA THR A 9 19.93 0.55 -4.52
C THR A 9 18.70 1.39 -4.20
N LYS A 10 18.60 2.60 -4.79
CA LYS A 10 17.45 3.46 -4.57
C LYS A 10 16.14 2.83 -5.06
N PHE A 11 16.18 2.11 -6.17
CA PHE A 11 15.02 1.37 -6.68
C PHE A 11 14.57 0.31 -5.67
N GLY A 12 15.50 -0.44 -5.08
CA GLY A 12 15.21 -1.42 -4.02
C GLY A 12 14.53 -0.79 -2.81
N ILE A 13 15.01 0.36 -2.34
CA ILE A 13 14.41 1.10 -1.21
C ILE A 13 12.99 1.59 -1.57
N ALA A 14 12.79 2.10 -2.79
CA ALA A 14 11.45 2.49 -3.25
C ALA A 14 10.51 1.27 -3.36
N ALA A 15 11.03 0.10 -3.72
CA ALA A 15 10.26 -1.15 -3.83
C ALA A 15 9.84 -1.67 -2.46
N GLU A 16 10.72 -1.59 -1.46
CA GLU A 16 10.39 -1.87 -0.06
C GLU A 16 9.23 -1.00 0.43
N ALA A 17 9.29 0.32 0.20
CA ALA A 17 8.20 1.23 0.57
C ALA A 17 6.86 0.84 -0.11
N GLY A 18 6.93 0.36 -1.36
CA GLY A 18 5.77 -0.18 -2.08
C GLY A 18 5.20 -1.43 -1.41
N GLN A 19 6.04 -2.38 -1.03
CA GLN A 19 5.62 -3.63 -0.37
C GLN A 19 5.01 -3.37 1.02
N LEU A 20 5.59 -2.45 1.79
CA LEU A 20 5.05 -2.04 3.08
C LEU A 20 3.66 -1.44 2.93
N PHE A 21 3.48 -0.51 1.98
CA PHE A 21 2.18 0.06 1.67
C PHE A 21 1.15 -1.00 1.28
N GLU A 22 1.49 -1.95 0.40
CA GLU A 22 0.54 -2.99 -0.03
C GLU A 22 0.12 -3.92 1.10
N THR A 23 1.07 -4.33 1.93
CA THR A 23 0.81 -5.19 3.10
C THR A 23 -0.14 -4.50 4.07
N GLU A 24 0.14 -3.23 4.36
CA GLU A 24 -0.64 -2.43 5.30
C GLU A 24 -2.04 -2.15 4.76
N LEU A 25 -2.17 -1.80 3.47
CA LEU A 25 -3.46 -1.63 2.83
C LEU A 25 -4.27 -2.92 2.86
N GLY A 26 -3.66 -4.07 2.54
CA GLY A 26 -4.32 -5.37 2.61
C GLY A 26 -4.88 -5.66 4.00
N THR A 27 -4.08 -5.38 5.03
CA THR A 27 -4.48 -5.52 6.44
C THR A 27 -5.63 -4.59 6.80
N LEU A 28 -5.48 -3.29 6.50
CA LEU A 28 -6.48 -2.26 6.74
C LEU A 28 -7.85 -2.63 6.15
N LEU A 29 -7.85 -3.20 4.94
CA LEU A 29 -9.06 -3.60 4.22
C LEU A 29 -9.64 -4.94 4.72
N LEU A 30 -8.81 -5.82 5.29
CA LEU A 30 -9.28 -7.05 5.90
C LEU A 30 -9.97 -6.80 7.25
N CYS A 31 -9.49 -5.84 8.05
CA CYS A 31 -9.98 -5.58 9.40
C CYS A 31 -11.51 -5.38 9.49
N PRO A 32 -12.15 -4.52 8.66
CA PRO A 32 -13.60 -4.35 8.70
C PRO A 32 -14.38 -5.63 8.35
N ARG A 33 -13.84 -6.49 7.48
CA ARG A 33 -14.47 -7.80 7.18
C ARG A 33 -14.36 -8.75 8.36
N GLY A 34 -13.21 -8.72 9.05
CA GLY A 34 -13.01 -9.48 10.29
C GLY A 34 -13.95 -9.04 11.40
N LEU A 35 -14.31 -7.75 11.47
CA LEU A 35 -15.33 -7.23 12.37
C LEU A 35 -16.75 -7.66 11.92
N GLU A 36 -17.10 -7.40 10.65
CA GLU A 36 -18.43 -7.71 10.08
C GLU A 36 -18.81 -9.19 10.26
N TYR A 37 -17.85 -10.10 10.08
CA TYR A 37 -18.07 -11.54 10.18
C TYR A 37 -17.63 -12.16 11.51
N GLY A 38 -17.19 -11.35 12.48
CA GLY A 38 -16.77 -11.84 13.80
C GLY A 38 -15.56 -12.79 13.78
N TRP A 39 -14.69 -12.70 12.77
CA TRP A 39 -13.52 -13.60 12.64
C TRP A 39 -12.46 -13.41 13.73
N HIS A 40 -12.52 -12.28 14.43
CA HIS A 40 -11.68 -12.03 15.59
C HIS A 40 -12.17 -12.77 16.85
N LEU A 41 -13.45 -13.19 16.89
CA LEU A 41 -14.03 -14.04 17.94
C LEU A 41 -13.98 -15.52 17.55
N LEU A 42 -14.43 -15.83 16.32
CA LEU A 42 -14.43 -17.18 15.76
C LEU A 42 -13.65 -17.19 14.43
N PRO A 43 -12.34 -17.48 14.47
CA PRO A 43 -11.49 -17.44 13.29
C PRO A 43 -11.98 -18.32 12.15
N ASN A 44 -12.05 -17.74 10.94
CA ASN A 44 -12.33 -18.45 9.71
C ASN A 44 -11.25 -18.14 8.66
N GLY A 45 -10.14 -18.88 8.74
CA GLY A 45 -8.96 -18.66 7.91
C GLY A 45 -9.21 -18.82 6.41
N GLU A 46 -10.11 -19.74 6.01
CA GLU A 46 -10.45 -19.95 4.60
C GLU A 46 -11.15 -18.72 4.00
N LYS A 47 -12.16 -18.19 4.69
CA LYS A 47 -12.86 -16.99 4.23
C LYS A 47 -11.99 -15.74 4.31
N ALA A 48 -11.18 -15.60 5.36
CA ALA A 48 -10.22 -14.50 5.48
C ALA A 48 -9.20 -14.52 4.33
N ARG A 49 -8.71 -15.72 3.96
CA ARG A 49 -7.80 -15.87 2.82
C ARG A 49 -8.47 -15.52 1.50
N ALA A 50 -9.71 -15.95 1.29
CA ALA A 50 -10.46 -15.62 0.08
C ALA A 50 -10.67 -14.10 -0.07
N VAL A 51 -10.92 -13.38 1.04
CA VAL A 51 -11.02 -11.92 1.04
C VAL A 51 -9.67 -11.27 0.75
N LEU A 52 -8.57 -11.74 1.35
CA LEU A 52 -7.23 -11.24 1.03
C LEU A 52 -6.89 -11.43 -0.45
N ASP A 53 -7.17 -12.61 -1.02
CA ASP A 53 -6.93 -12.88 -2.44
C ASP A 53 -7.76 -11.94 -3.35
N GLU A 54 -8.97 -11.56 -2.94
CA GLU A 54 -9.79 -10.57 -3.64
C GLU A 54 -9.18 -9.17 -3.54
N ILE A 55 -8.67 -8.79 -2.35
CA ILE A 55 -8.01 -7.52 -2.11
C ILE A 55 -6.76 -7.40 -2.99
N ASP A 56 -5.90 -8.41 -2.98
CA ASP A 56 -4.65 -8.45 -3.75
C ASP A 56 -4.88 -8.37 -5.27
N ARG A 57 -6.00 -8.92 -5.76
CA ARG A 57 -6.37 -8.89 -7.19
C ARG A 57 -7.11 -7.63 -7.60
N SER A 58 -7.56 -6.81 -6.64
CA SER A 58 -8.43 -5.68 -6.91
C SER A 58 -7.64 -4.37 -7.01
N THR A 59 -8.09 -3.49 -7.91
CA THR A 59 -7.60 -2.11 -7.93
C THR A 59 -8.17 -1.35 -6.73
N LEU A 60 -7.46 -0.33 -6.26
CA LEU A 60 -7.86 0.43 -5.08
C LEU A 60 -9.18 1.17 -5.30
N ARG A 61 -9.46 1.54 -6.56
CA ARG A 61 -10.78 2.05 -6.97
C ARG A 61 -11.91 1.02 -6.79
N ARG A 62 -11.66 -0.27 -7.08
CA ARG A 62 -12.62 -1.35 -6.83
C ARG A 62 -12.79 -1.55 -5.33
N LEU A 63 -11.68 -1.55 -4.57
CA LEU A 63 -11.69 -1.68 -3.12
C LEU A 63 -12.44 -0.53 -2.45
N ALA A 64 -12.12 0.73 -2.75
CA ALA A 64 -12.81 1.90 -2.21
C ALA A 64 -14.33 1.86 -2.44
N ASN A 65 -14.78 1.34 -3.59
CA ASN A 65 -16.22 1.14 -3.84
C ASN A 65 -16.81 -0.01 -3.01
N SER A 66 -16.06 -1.08 -2.78
CA SER A 66 -16.45 -2.22 -1.94
C SER A 66 -16.52 -1.87 -0.44
N PHE A 67 -15.75 -0.86 0.01
CA PHE A 67 -15.64 -0.47 1.43
C PHE A 67 -16.45 0.77 1.83
N LYS A 68 -17.22 1.39 0.92
CA LYS A 68 -18.03 2.60 1.19
C LYS A 68 -19.01 2.47 2.37
N GLY A 69 -19.33 1.25 2.81
CA GLY A 69 -20.17 1.00 3.99
C GLY A 69 -19.41 0.74 5.31
N ALA A 70 -18.11 0.45 5.25
CA ALA A 70 -17.34 -0.05 6.40
C ALA A 70 -16.21 0.90 6.86
N ILE A 71 -15.63 1.69 5.94
CA ILE A 71 -14.66 2.73 6.26
C ILE A 71 -15.05 3.99 5.50
N ARG A 72 -15.26 5.10 6.24
CA ARG A 72 -15.43 6.42 5.61
C ARG A 72 -14.05 6.95 5.22
N ILE A 73 -13.71 6.73 3.96
CA ILE A 73 -12.52 7.30 3.32
C ILE A 73 -12.96 8.68 2.78
N ASP A 74 -12.36 9.76 3.28
CA ASP A 74 -12.55 11.07 2.67
C ASP A 74 -11.79 11.20 1.34
N ASP A 75 -12.08 12.24 0.58
CA ASP A 75 -11.52 12.41 -0.76
C ASP A 75 -9.98 12.55 -0.72
N ASP A 76 -9.41 13.16 0.32
CA ASP A 76 -7.96 13.29 0.50
C ASP A 76 -7.28 11.92 0.68
N LEU A 77 -7.85 11.07 1.53
CA LEU A 77 -7.33 9.72 1.75
C LEU A 77 -7.49 8.83 0.51
N ALA A 78 -8.61 8.95 -0.21
CA ALA A 78 -8.83 8.23 -1.46
C ALA A 78 -7.79 8.64 -2.53
N ASP A 79 -7.44 9.93 -2.60
CA ASP A 79 -6.44 10.44 -3.51
C ASP A 79 -5.02 9.97 -3.15
N ARG A 80 -4.66 9.95 -1.86
CA ARG A 80 -3.37 9.40 -1.39
C ARG A 80 -3.21 7.94 -1.74
N PHE A 81 -4.22 7.12 -1.45
CA PHE A 81 -4.18 5.70 -1.79
C PHE A 81 -4.11 5.48 -3.32
N SER A 82 -4.89 6.25 -4.10
CA SER A 82 -4.82 6.21 -5.56
C SER A 82 -3.45 6.61 -6.10
N PHE A 83 -2.81 7.61 -5.49
CA PHE A 83 -1.43 7.99 -5.79
C PHE A 83 -0.47 6.83 -5.50
N ALA A 84 -0.50 6.26 -4.30
CA ALA A 84 0.41 5.18 -3.88
C ALA A 84 0.28 3.94 -4.78
N GLN A 85 -0.94 3.56 -5.17
CA GLN A 85 -1.14 2.47 -6.11
C GLN A 85 -0.53 2.77 -7.50
N ARG A 86 -0.71 3.99 -8.01
CA ARG A 86 -0.07 4.41 -9.28
C ARG A 86 1.44 4.43 -9.16
N ALA A 87 1.98 4.89 -8.03
CA ALA A 87 3.41 4.93 -7.76
C ALA A 87 4.02 3.52 -7.73
N ARG A 88 3.40 2.57 -7.03
CA ARG A 88 3.80 1.15 -7.00
C ARG A 88 3.72 0.51 -8.38
N ASN A 89 2.63 0.74 -9.12
CA ASN A 89 2.49 0.21 -10.49
C ASN A 89 3.55 0.77 -11.43
N ARG A 90 3.84 2.08 -11.33
CA ARG A 90 4.91 2.71 -12.09
C ARG A 90 6.26 2.08 -11.76
N LEU A 91 6.54 1.85 -10.48
CA LEU A 91 7.78 1.23 -10.04
C LEU A 91 7.98 -0.16 -10.65
N ASN A 92 6.96 -1.01 -10.59
CA ASN A 92 7.05 -2.41 -11.02
C ASN A 92 6.97 -2.61 -12.53
N TYR A 93 6.22 -1.78 -13.24
CA TYR A 93 5.90 -2.05 -14.65
C TYR A 93 6.46 -1.02 -15.64
N GLY A 94 6.76 0.21 -15.21
CA GLY A 94 7.02 1.30 -16.16
C GLY A 94 8.22 2.19 -15.83
N PHE A 95 8.93 1.97 -14.72
CA PHE A 95 9.96 2.90 -14.26
C PHE A 95 11.12 3.01 -15.25
N TYR A 96 11.77 1.89 -15.58
CA TYR A 96 12.89 1.88 -16.52
C TYR A 96 12.45 2.20 -17.95
N GLU A 97 11.28 1.71 -18.38
CA GLU A 97 10.71 2.00 -19.70
C GLU A 97 10.53 3.52 -19.90
N LYS A 98 9.92 4.20 -18.94
CA LYS A 98 9.62 5.63 -19.02
C LYS A 98 10.87 6.52 -18.98
N HIS A 99 11.95 6.05 -18.33
CA HIS A 99 13.22 6.77 -18.29
C HIS A 99 14.16 6.40 -19.43
N ASN A 100 13.95 5.25 -20.09
CA ASN A 100 14.63 4.82 -21.30
C ASN A 100 16.16 5.01 -21.21
N PHE A 101 16.75 5.77 -22.13
CA PHE A 101 18.21 5.95 -22.21
C PHE A 101 18.81 6.84 -21.10
N LYS A 102 18.00 7.44 -20.21
CA LYS A 102 18.52 8.26 -19.09
C LYS A 102 19.50 7.49 -18.20
N ILE A 103 19.36 6.17 -18.09
CA ILE A 103 20.29 5.35 -17.30
C ILE A 103 21.74 5.40 -17.81
N GLN A 104 21.96 5.82 -19.06
CA GLN A 104 23.28 5.84 -19.69
C GLN A 104 24.13 7.05 -19.31
N THR A 105 23.52 8.13 -18.83
CA THR A 105 24.24 9.36 -18.43
C THR A 105 24.14 9.60 -16.93
N ASP A 106 25.06 10.37 -16.38
CA ASP A 106 25.08 10.68 -14.96
C ASP A 106 23.90 11.56 -14.58
N GLU A 107 23.61 12.58 -15.39
CA GLU A 107 22.48 13.49 -15.20
C GLU A 107 21.14 12.74 -15.33
N GLY A 108 21.08 11.78 -16.25
CA GLY A 108 19.90 10.95 -16.43
C GLY A 108 19.67 10.02 -15.24
N ARG A 109 20.72 9.40 -14.71
CA ARG A 109 20.63 8.60 -13.47
C ARG A 109 20.27 9.45 -12.26
N GLN A 110 20.80 10.67 -12.15
CA GLN A 110 20.41 11.61 -11.10
C GLN A 110 18.91 11.93 -11.17
N ALA A 111 18.37 12.17 -12.38
CA ALA A 111 16.94 12.42 -12.57
C ALA A 111 16.08 11.18 -12.24
N MET A 112 16.59 9.97 -12.54
CA MET A 112 15.92 8.72 -12.18
C MET A 112 15.90 8.51 -10.65
N ILE A 113 17.01 8.79 -9.96
CA ILE A 113 17.10 8.72 -8.49
C ILE A 113 16.10 9.70 -7.85
N ALA A 114 16.04 10.95 -8.33
CA ALA A 114 15.09 11.94 -7.81
C ALA A 114 13.62 11.51 -8.01
N ASP A 115 13.30 10.86 -9.12
CA ASP A 115 11.95 10.31 -9.35
C ASP A 115 11.65 9.12 -8.41
N LEU A 116 12.64 8.29 -8.10
CA LEU A 116 12.50 7.22 -7.09
C LEU A 116 12.37 7.78 -5.68
N GLU A 117 13.04 8.90 -5.36
CA GLU A 117 12.86 9.61 -4.09
C GLU A 117 11.42 10.07 -3.91
N ALA A 118 10.85 10.72 -4.92
CA ALA A 118 9.46 11.17 -4.89
C ALA A 118 8.46 10.00 -4.80
N ILE A 119 8.72 8.90 -5.52
CA ILE A 119 7.91 7.67 -5.43
C ILE A 119 8.00 7.09 -4.02
N GLN A 120 9.21 6.92 -3.49
CA GLN A 120 9.43 6.36 -2.15
C GLN A 120 8.75 7.21 -1.09
N GLU A 121 8.93 8.53 -1.11
CA GLU A 121 8.36 9.43 -0.11
C GLU A 121 6.84 9.34 -0.08
N GLY A 122 6.19 9.41 -1.25
CA GLY A 122 4.73 9.32 -1.29
C GLY A 122 4.20 7.92 -0.91
N LEU A 123 4.91 6.83 -1.26
CA LEU A 123 4.57 5.48 -0.79
C LEU A 123 4.71 5.37 0.73
N PHE A 124 5.82 5.86 1.28
CA PHE A 124 6.12 5.77 2.71
C PHE A 124 5.16 6.59 3.56
N GLN A 125 4.85 7.83 3.15
CA GLN A 125 3.83 8.65 3.81
C GLN A 125 2.48 7.93 3.82
N THR A 126 2.07 7.40 2.67
CA THR A 126 0.78 6.69 2.56
C THR A 126 0.75 5.43 3.42
N TRP A 127 1.86 4.68 3.48
CA TRP A 127 2.02 3.55 4.38
C TRP A 127 1.86 3.96 5.85
N GLN A 128 2.51 5.04 6.30
CA GLN A 128 2.37 5.54 7.67
C GLN A 128 0.91 5.88 8.02
N PHE A 129 0.18 6.51 7.10
CA PHE A 129 -1.24 6.78 7.29
C PHE A 129 -2.06 5.50 7.40
N ALA A 130 -1.86 4.54 6.48
CA ALA A 130 -2.56 3.26 6.52
C ALA A 130 -2.27 2.51 7.84
N SER A 131 -1.02 2.51 8.29
CA SER A 131 -0.58 1.83 9.51
C SER A 131 -1.18 2.44 10.78
N ALA A 132 -1.29 3.76 10.83
CA ALA A 132 -1.99 4.45 11.92
C ALA A 132 -3.47 4.06 11.97
N MET A 133 -4.14 3.97 10.82
CA MET A 133 -5.54 3.52 10.75
C MET A 133 -5.70 2.06 11.16
N THR A 134 -4.84 1.17 10.67
CA THR A 134 -4.85 -0.25 11.03
C THR A 134 -4.67 -0.43 12.52
N SER A 135 -3.78 0.35 13.14
CA SER A 135 -3.55 0.31 14.59
C SER A 135 -4.82 0.68 15.37
N GLN A 136 -5.51 1.75 14.98
CA GLN A 136 -6.79 2.15 15.61
C GLN A 136 -7.87 1.08 15.46
N ILE A 137 -8.02 0.48 14.28
CA ILE A 137 -9.03 -0.58 14.07
C ILE A 137 -8.64 -1.85 14.83
N SER A 138 -7.35 -2.17 14.92
CA SER A 138 -6.86 -3.32 15.69
C SER A 138 -7.14 -3.16 17.18
N GLU A 139 -7.00 -1.96 17.74
CA GLU A 139 -7.39 -1.67 19.12
C GLU A 139 -8.89 -1.92 19.35
N ILE A 140 -9.75 -1.53 18.40
CA ILE A 140 -11.20 -1.79 18.47
C ILE A 140 -11.47 -3.30 18.45
N ILE A 141 -10.84 -4.03 17.52
CA ILE A 141 -10.97 -5.49 17.40
C ILE A 141 -10.56 -6.19 18.72
N LEU A 142 -9.44 -5.78 19.29
CA LEU A 142 -8.93 -6.35 20.54
C LEU A 142 -9.87 -6.04 21.71
N HIS A 143 -10.43 -4.83 21.78
CA HIS A 143 -11.37 -4.46 22.82
C HIS A 143 -12.71 -5.24 22.69
N ASP A 144 -13.24 -5.41 21.48
CA ASP A 144 -14.46 -6.17 21.23
C ASP A 144 -14.32 -7.65 21.61
N ALA A 145 -13.14 -8.24 21.33
CA ALA A 145 -12.80 -9.60 21.74
C ALA A 145 -12.77 -9.81 23.26
N VAL A 146 -12.46 -8.78 24.04
CA VAL A 146 -12.44 -8.84 25.51
C VAL A 146 -13.85 -8.70 26.09
N LEU A 147 -14.77 -8.00 25.41
CA LEU A 147 -16.12 -7.74 25.90
C LEU A 147 -17.17 -8.78 25.47
N SER A 148 -16.84 -9.65 24.51
CA SER A 148 -17.72 -10.71 24.02
C SER A 148 -17.35 -12.06 24.68
N PRO A 149 -18.08 -12.52 25.73
CA PRO A 149 -17.83 -13.79 26.41
C PRO A 149 -18.22 -15.03 25.59
#